data_AF-A0A5M6CTZ1-F1
#
_entry.id   AF-A0A5M6CTZ1-F1
#
_cell.length_a   1.000
_cell.length_b   1.000
_cell.length_c   1.000
_cell.angle_alpha   90.00
_cell.angle_beta   90.00
_cell.angle_gamma   90.00
#
_symmetry.space_group_name_H-M   'P 1'
#
loop_
_entity.id
_entity.type
_entity.pdbx_description
1 polymer ?
#
loop_
_entity_poly.entity_id
_entity_poly.type
_entity_poly.pdbx_seq_one_letter_code
_entity_poly.pdbx_strand_id
1 'polypeptide(L)'
;MSVDKQHPQKRRGVYSAPRKFDLATVLVVTTAFAMLFAFLNALGASSLVTSLIAILLVLVALGQAVLFGGRHPRQASLAVGSVFSVVVVALLGKINLSSGPDSIIFSVLGNLAVGALYGYFAGVLVGSVFMVSELLRKLMGQT
;
A
#
# COMPACT_ATOMS: atom_id res chain seq x y z
N MET A 1 -5.92 -64.06 29.12
CA MET A 1 -6.08 -63.60 27.72
C MET A 1 -6.74 -62.22 27.76
N SER A 2 -5.96 -61.17 28.00
CA SER A 2 -6.41 -59.78 28.16
C SER A 2 -6.26 -59.04 26.84
N VAL A 3 -7.38 -58.65 26.24
CA VAL A 3 -7.41 -57.89 24.99
C VAL A 3 -7.04 -56.44 25.28
N ASP A 4 -5.85 -56.05 24.86
CA ASP A 4 -5.35 -54.68 24.90
C ASP A 4 -6.14 -53.82 23.90
N LYS A 5 -6.88 -52.83 24.41
CA LYS A 5 -7.68 -51.91 23.59
C LYS A 5 -6.79 -50.76 23.14
N GLN A 6 -6.21 -50.90 21.95
CA GLN A 6 -5.49 -49.80 21.31
C GLN A 6 -6.44 -48.63 21.01
N HIS A 7 -6.23 -47.52 21.70
CA HIS A 7 -6.87 -46.25 21.37
C HIS A 7 -6.34 -45.71 20.04
N PRO A 8 -7.19 -45.33 19.07
CA PRO A 8 -6.74 -44.73 17.83
C PRO A 8 -6.15 -43.35 18.13
N GLN A 9 -4.83 -43.22 17.97
CA GLN A 9 -4.15 -41.92 18.07
C GLN A 9 -4.66 -40.99 16.97
N LYS A 10 -5.42 -39.98 17.37
CA LYS A 10 -5.87 -38.86 16.56
C LYS A 10 -4.64 -38.14 16.01
N ARG A 11 -4.25 -38.43 14.77
CA ARG A 11 -3.14 -37.76 14.08
C ARG A 11 -3.42 -36.26 14.12
N ARG A 12 -2.63 -35.53 14.91
CA ARG A 12 -2.63 -34.07 14.94
C ARG A 12 -2.29 -33.63 13.52
N GLY A 13 -3.27 -33.08 12.81
CA GLY A 13 -3.03 -32.39 11.56
C GLY A 13 -1.97 -31.34 11.82
N VAL A 14 -0.78 -31.56 11.26
CA VAL A 14 0.26 -30.55 11.21
C VAL A 14 -0.40 -29.34 10.55
N TYR A 15 -0.50 -28.24 11.29
CA TYR A 15 -0.99 -26.97 10.79
C TYR A 15 0.07 -26.45 9.81
N SER A 16 0.05 -26.99 8.60
CA SER A 16 0.83 -26.47 7.48
C SER A 16 0.22 -25.13 7.12
N ALA A 17 0.69 -24.07 7.77
CA ALA A 17 0.39 -22.71 7.34
C ALA A 17 0.68 -22.63 5.83
N PRO A 18 -0.26 -22.17 4.98
CA PRO A 18 -0.07 -22.14 3.54
C PRO A 18 1.08 -21.17 3.20
N ARG A 19 2.28 -21.73 3.11
CA ARG A 19 3.54 -21.04 2.85
C ARG A 19 3.77 -20.91 1.34
N LYS A 20 2.77 -20.40 0.60
CA LYS A 20 3.07 -19.85 -0.73
C LYS A 20 3.58 -18.42 -0.49
N PHE A 21 4.85 -18.33 -0.07
CA PHE A 21 5.57 -17.07 -0.05
C PHE A 21 5.40 -16.46 -1.45
N ASP A 22 4.77 -15.30 -1.54
CA ASP A 22 4.36 -14.73 -2.81
C ASP A 22 5.56 -14.12 -3.55
N LEU A 23 6.50 -14.96 -3.95
CA LEU A 23 7.74 -14.59 -4.59
C LEU A 23 7.47 -13.84 -5.91
N ALA A 24 6.40 -14.24 -6.62
CA ALA A 24 5.92 -13.54 -7.80
C ALA A 24 5.53 -12.08 -7.50
N THR A 25 4.70 -11.84 -6.47
CA THR A 25 4.32 -10.47 -6.10
C THR A 25 5.52 -9.67 -5.61
N VAL A 26 6.44 -10.25 -4.84
CA VAL A 26 7.65 -9.54 -4.41
C VAL A 26 8.48 -9.09 -5.62
N LEU A 27 8.71 -9.97 -6.62
CA LEU A 27 9.43 -9.62 -7.85
C LEU A 27 8.73 -8.53 -8.67
N VAL A 28 7.40 -8.61 -8.79
CA VAL A 28 6.63 -7.61 -9.55
C VAL A 28 6.66 -6.26 -8.86
N VAL A 29 6.51 -6.24 -7.53
CA VAL A 29 6.56 -5.00 -6.74
C VAL A 29 7.95 -4.38 -6.81
N THR A 30 9.03 -5.15 -6.62
CA THR A 30 10.40 -4.60 -6.70
C THR A 30 10.71 -4.07 -8.10
N THR A 31 10.25 -4.76 -9.14
CA THR A 31 10.40 -4.31 -10.54
C THR A 31 9.63 -3.01 -10.78
N ALA A 32 8.39 -2.90 -10.29
CA ALA A 32 7.59 -1.69 -10.40
C ALA A 32 8.26 -0.49 -9.70
N PHE A 33 8.82 -0.70 -8.50
CA PHE A 33 9.60 0.34 -7.81
C PHE A 33 10.89 0.70 -8.56
N ALA A 34 11.61 -0.27 -9.11
CA ALA A 34 12.80 0.01 -9.91
C ALA A 34 12.46 0.84 -11.17
N MET A 35 11.38 0.50 -11.87
CA MET A 35 10.87 1.27 -13.01
C MET A 35 10.45 2.68 -12.60
N LEU A 36 9.74 2.82 -11.48
CA LEU A 36 9.35 4.12 -10.94
C LEU A 36 10.58 4.98 -10.62
N PHE A 37 11.57 4.44 -9.92
CA PHE A 37 12.78 5.18 -9.58
C PHE A 37 13.60 5.55 -10.81
N ALA A 38 13.74 4.64 -11.77
CA ALA A 38 14.39 4.93 -13.04
C ALA A 38 13.66 6.06 -13.80
N PHE A 39 12.32 6.02 -13.83
CA PHE A 39 11.49 7.02 -14.48
C PHE A 39 11.61 8.40 -13.81
N LEU A 40 11.50 8.45 -12.48
CA LEU A 40 11.65 9.70 -11.72
C LEU A 40 13.06 10.28 -11.86
N ASN A 41 14.09 9.42 -11.88
CA ASN A 41 15.46 9.85 -12.13
C ASN A 41 15.64 10.40 -13.55
N ALA A 42 15.01 9.77 -14.56
CA ALA A 42 15.05 10.26 -15.94
C ALA A 42 14.37 11.64 -16.10
N LEU A 43 13.38 11.96 -15.27
CA LEU A 43 12.74 13.29 -15.21
C LEU A 43 13.56 14.33 -14.42
N GLY A 44 14.69 13.94 -13.82
CA GLY A 44 15.49 14.83 -12.98
C GLY A 44 14.81 15.17 -11.64
N ALA A 45 13.93 14.30 -11.14
CA ALA A 45 13.23 14.54 -9.87
C ALA A 45 14.22 14.60 -8.70
N SER A 46 14.01 15.56 -7.79
CA SER A 46 14.85 15.69 -6.59
C SER A 46 14.66 14.49 -5.67
N SER A 47 15.70 14.17 -4.88
CA SER A 47 15.67 13.05 -3.93
C SER A 47 14.51 13.13 -2.94
N LEU A 48 14.10 14.34 -2.57
CA LEU A 48 12.96 14.59 -1.69
C LEU A 48 11.63 14.23 -2.38
N VAL A 49 11.42 14.63 -3.63
CA VAL A 49 10.19 14.30 -4.37
C VAL A 49 10.08 12.79 -4.58
N THR A 50 11.20 12.17 -4.98
CA THR A 50 11.26 10.72 -5.21
C THR A 50 10.94 9.93 -3.94
N SER A 51 11.49 10.33 -2.79
CA SER A 51 11.21 9.66 -1.52
C SER A 51 9.76 9.87 -1.06
N LEU A 52 9.19 11.08 -1.22
CA LEU A 52 7.79 11.33 -0.90
C LEU A 52 6.83 10.48 -1.74
N ILE A 53 7.08 10.36 -3.05
CA ILE A 53 6.26 9.51 -3.94
C ILE A 53 6.34 8.04 -3.51
N ALA A 54 7.54 7.54 -3.21
CA ALA A 54 7.72 6.17 -2.76
C ALA A 54 7.00 5.88 -1.44
N ILE A 55 7.13 6.79 -0.46
CA ILE A 55 6.44 6.69 0.83
C ILE A 55 4.93 6.71 0.62
N LEU A 56 4.41 7.62 -0.22
CA LEU A 56 2.99 7.68 -0.55
C LEU A 56 2.49 6.34 -1.12
N LEU A 57 3.18 5.74 -2.08
CA LEU A 57 2.78 4.46 -2.67
C LEU A 57 2.76 3.33 -1.64
N VAL A 58 3.79 3.27 -0.77
CA VAL A 58 3.84 2.26 0.31
C VAL A 58 2.68 2.46 1.28
N LEU A 59 2.43 3.68 1.73
CA LEU A 59 1.32 3.99 2.63
C LEU A 59 -0.04 3.70 1.99
N VAL A 60 -0.20 4.00 0.71
CA VAL A 60 -1.44 3.70 -0.02
C VAL A 60 -1.63 2.19 -0.15
N ALA A 61 -0.60 1.42 -0.47
CA ALA A 61 -0.67 -0.04 -0.53
C ALA A 61 -1.04 -0.65 0.83
N LEU A 62 -0.39 -0.19 1.91
CA LEU A 62 -0.73 -0.59 3.27
C LEU A 62 -2.16 -0.18 3.64
N GLY A 63 -2.55 1.04 3.29
CA GLY A 63 -3.90 1.54 3.51
C GLY A 63 -4.96 0.69 2.81
N GLN A 64 -4.75 0.34 1.55
CA GLN A 64 -5.65 -0.54 0.80
C GLN A 64 -5.74 -1.94 1.42
N ALA A 65 -4.64 -2.46 1.96
CA ALA A 65 -4.61 -3.79 2.59
C ALA A 65 -5.25 -3.81 4.00
N VAL A 66 -5.09 -2.73 4.78
CA VAL A 66 -5.46 -2.68 6.20
C VAL A 66 -6.79 -1.96 6.44
N LEU A 67 -7.04 -0.83 5.77
CA LEU A 67 -8.25 -0.03 5.99
C LEU A 67 -9.47 -0.72 5.38
N PHE A 68 -10.62 -0.55 6.05
CA PHE A 68 -11.91 -1.12 5.62
C PHE A 68 -11.87 -2.64 5.40
N GLY A 69 -10.93 -3.35 6.05
CA GLY A 69 -10.73 -4.79 5.89
C GLY A 69 -10.46 -5.19 4.43
N GLY A 70 -9.85 -4.31 3.63
CA GLY A 70 -9.55 -4.56 2.21
C GLY A 70 -10.74 -4.48 1.25
N ARG A 71 -11.95 -4.16 1.73
CA ARG A 71 -13.17 -4.17 0.90
C ARG A 71 -13.35 -2.94 0.01
N HIS A 72 -12.81 -1.80 0.42
CA HIS A 72 -12.96 -0.53 -0.28
C HIS A 72 -11.59 0.12 -0.61
N PRO A 73 -10.79 -0.50 -1.50
CA PRO A 73 -9.42 -0.05 -1.77
C PRO A 73 -9.37 1.39 -2.30
N ARG A 74 -10.35 1.83 -3.08
CA ARG A 74 -10.40 3.20 -3.60
C ARG A 74 -10.59 4.25 -2.50
N GLN A 75 -11.47 3.98 -1.54
CA GLN A 75 -11.71 4.87 -0.40
C GLN A 75 -10.51 4.92 0.53
N ALA A 76 -9.84 3.77 0.75
CA ALA A 76 -8.60 3.71 1.51
C ALA A 76 -7.51 4.60 0.91
N SER A 77 -7.32 4.56 -0.41
CA SER A 77 -6.31 5.39 -1.08
C SER A 77 -6.61 6.89 -1.00
N LEU A 78 -7.87 7.28 -1.15
CA LEU A 78 -8.31 8.67 -0.97
C LEU A 78 -7.99 9.17 0.44
N ALA A 79 -8.32 8.38 1.46
CA ALA A 79 -8.09 8.72 2.86
C ALA A 79 -6.59 8.80 3.20
N VAL A 80 -5.78 7.85 2.72
CA VAL A 80 -4.33 7.89 2.95
C VAL A 80 -3.70 9.10 2.25
N GLY A 81 -4.07 9.37 1.00
CA GLY A 81 -3.51 10.50 0.26
C GLY A 81 -3.86 11.85 0.88
N SER A 82 -5.10 12.02 1.36
CA SER A 82 -5.53 13.27 2.00
C SER A 82 -4.75 13.52 3.30
N VAL A 83 -4.63 12.50 4.16
CA VAL A 83 -3.85 12.60 5.40
C VAL A 83 -2.37 12.82 5.10
N PHE A 84 -1.80 12.08 4.15
CA PHE A 84 -0.40 12.20 3.77
C PHE A 84 -0.05 13.62 3.30
N SER A 85 -0.88 14.22 2.44
CA SER A 85 -0.65 15.58 1.93
C SER A 85 -0.63 16.61 3.07
N VAL A 86 -1.56 16.52 4.01
CA VAL A 86 -1.60 17.43 5.17
C VAL A 86 -0.36 17.24 6.04
N VAL A 87 0.04 16.00 6.31
CA VAL A 87 1.23 15.70 7.11
C VAL A 87 2.51 16.23 6.43
N VAL A 88 2.68 16.01 5.13
CA VAL A 88 3.85 16.50 4.39
C VAL A 88 3.92 18.02 4.41
N VAL A 89 2.81 18.72 4.15
CA VAL A 89 2.79 20.18 4.17
C VAL A 89 3.06 20.74 5.57
N ALA A 90 2.55 20.08 6.62
CA ALA A 90 2.85 20.41 8.00
C ALA A 90 4.35 20.23 8.32
N LEU A 91 4.94 19.09 7.95
CA LEU A 91 6.36 18.80 8.20
C LEU A 91 7.31 19.73 7.45
N LEU A 92 6.92 20.18 6.25
CA LEU A 92 7.68 21.16 5.48
C LEU A 92 7.52 22.60 6.01
N GLY A 93 6.78 22.81 7.10
CA GLY A 93 6.56 24.13 7.69
C GLY A 93 5.78 25.09 6.78
N LYS A 94 5.06 24.56 5.79
CA LYS A 94 4.30 25.35 4.81
C LYS A 94 2.90 25.75 5.29
N ILE A 95 2.54 25.36 6.50
CA ILE A 95 1.33 25.83 7.16
C ILE A 95 1.66 27.16 7.86
N ASN A 96 1.11 28.26 7.34
CA ASN A 96 1.25 29.57 7.94
C ASN A 96 0.43 29.67 9.24
N LEU A 97 1.02 29.25 10.35
CA LEU A 97 0.39 29.28 11.68
C LEU A 97 0.18 30.70 12.22
N SER A 98 0.88 31.69 11.65
CA SER A 98 0.71 33.11 11.99
C SER A 98 -0.49 33.76 11.31
N SER A 99 -1.18 33.04 10.41
CA SER A 99 -2.37 33.51 9.73
C SER A 99 -3.64 33.19 10.55
N GLY A 100 -4.70 33.99 10.39
CA GLY A 100 -5.95 33.80 11.15
C GLY A 100 -6.59 32.42 10.93
N PRO A 101 -7.45 31.96 11.86
CA PRO A 101 -7.99 30.59 11.87
C PRO A 101 -8.65 30.17 10.54
N ASP A 102 -9.33 31.09 9.86
CA ASP A 102 -9.98 30.81 8.56
C ASP A 102 -8.99 30.38 7.48
N SER A 103 -7.84 31.05 7.41
CA SER A 103 -6.81 30.74 6.40
C SER A 103 -6.17 29.36 6.59
N ILE A 104 -6.04 28.93 7.85
CA ILE A 104 -5.56 27.59 8.20
C ILE A 104 -6.58 26.56 7.74
N ILE A 105 -7.88 26.78 8.00
CA ILE A 105 -8.96 25.89 7.58
C ILE A 105 -8.98 25.74 6.05
N PHE A 106 -8.92 26.85 5.30
CA PHE A 106 -8.90 26.80 3.83
C PHE A 106 -7.66 26.06 3.29
N SER A 107 -6.48 26.30 3.89
CA SER A 107 -5.25 25.60 3.50
C SER A 107 -5.34 24.10 3.76
N VAL A 108 -5.87 23.68 4.92
CA VAL A 108 -6.03 22.27 5.26
C VAL A 108 -7.06 21.60 4.35
N LEU A 109 -8.23 22.22 4.12
CA LEU A 109 -9.25 21.68 3.23
C LEU A 109 -8.77 21.55 1.79
N GLY A 110 -8.05 22.56 1.27
CA GLY A 110 -7.43 22.50 -0.04
C GLY A 110 -6.42 21.35 -0.15
N ASN A 111 -5.57 21.18 0.85
CA ASN A 111 -4.60 20.08 0.90
C ASN A 111 -5.24 18.70 1.04
N LEU A 112 -6.36 18.58 1.76
CA LEU A 112 -7.12 17.33 1.83
C LEU A 112 -7.66 16.92 0.46
N ALA A 113 -8.23 17.87 -0.30
CA ALA A 113 -8.77 17.61 -1.63
C ALA A 113 -7.66 17.22 -2.63
N VAL A 114 -6.57 17.98 -2.65
CA VAL A 114 -5.40 17.70 -3.50
C VAL A 114 -4.76 16.37 -3.12
N GLY A 115 -4.57 16.11 -1.83
CA GLY A 115 -4.05 14.85 -1.31
C GLY A 115 -4.91 13.65 -1.67
N ALA A 116 -6.23 13.78 -1.59
CA ALA A 116 -7.16 12.74 -2.00
C ALA A 116 -6.97 12.40 -3.49
N LEU A 117 -6.84 13.40 -4.36
CA LEU A 117 -6.61 13.21 -5.80
C LEU A 117 -5.30 12.46 -6.07
N TYR A 118 -4.18 12.84 -5.42
CA TYR A 118 -2.93 12.09 -5.53
C TYR A 118 -3.04 10.66 -4.97
N GLY A 119 -3.72 10.51 -3.83
CA GLY A 119 -4.01 9.21 -3.23
C GLY A 119 -4.78 8.30 -4.18
N TYR A 120 -5.76 8.84 -4.91
CA TYR A 120 -6.51 8.08 -5.91
C TYR A 120 -5.60 7.54 -7.02
N PHE A 121 -4.79 8.39 -7.64
CA PHE A 121 -3.86 7.97 -8.70
C PHE A 121 -2.84 6.95 -8.20
N ALA A 122 -2.26 7.19 -7.02
CA ALA A 122 -1.39 6.22 -6.34
C ALA A 122 -2.11 4.88 -6.12
N GLY A 123 -3.38 4.91 -5.69
CA GLY A 123 -4.19 3.73 -5.47
C GLY A 123 -4.48 2.93 -6.74
N VAL A 124 -4.70 3.61 -7.88
CA VAL A 124 -4.85 2.95 -9.18
C VAL A 124 -3.53 2.30 -9.62
N LEU A 125 -2.40 2.97 -9.44
CA LEU A 125 -1.08 2.41 -9.75
C LEU A 125 -0.79 1.17 -8.91
N VAL A 126 -0.98 1.24 -7.59
CA VAL A 126 -0.79 0.11 -6.67
C VAL A 126 -1.70 -1.06 -7.07
N GLY A 127 -2.98 -0.80 -7.31
CA GLY A 127 -3.92 -1.84 -7.76
C GLY A 127 -3.49 -2.51 -9.07
N SER A 128 -2.96 -1.72 -10.01
CA SER A 128 -2.47 -2.23 -11.30
C SER A 128 -1.29 -3.19 -11.12
N VAL A 129 -0.35 -2.86 -10.23
CA VAL A 129 0.81 -3.73 -9.92
C VAL A 129 0.37 -5.07 -9.34
N PHE A 130 -0.60 -5.07 -8.42
CA PHE A 130 -1.15 -6.30 -7.85
C PHE A 130 -1.96 -7.13 -8.86
N MET A 131 -2.67 -6.48 -9.79
CA MET A 131 -3.33 -7.20 -10.90
C MET A 131 -2.31 -7.89 -11.81
N VAL A 132 -1.18 -7.24 -12.10
CA VAL A 132 -0.09 -7.84 -12.88
C VAL A 132 0.52 -9.04 -12.13
N SER A 133 0.71 -8.94 -10.80
CA SER A 133 1.24 -10.07 -10.04
C SER A 133 0.29 -11.25 -10.00
N GLU A 134 -1.02 -11.02 -9.90
CA GLU A 134 -2.03 -12.07 -9.98
C GLU A 134 -2.07 -12.71 -11.38
N LEU A 135 -1.95 -11.90 -12.44
CA LEU A 135 -1.90 -12.41 -13.81
C LEU A 135 -0.68 -13.30 -14.03
N LEU A 136 0.51 -12.88 -13.60
CA LEU A 136 1.72 -13.67 -13.70
C LEU A 136 1.62 -14.97 -12.90
N ARG A 137 1.00 -14.93 -11.71
CA ARG A 137 0.74 -16.13 -10.93
C ARG A 137 -0.17 -17.12 -11.66
N LYS A 138 -1.21 -16.64 -12.34
CA LYS A 138 -2.10 -17.47 -13.16
C LYS A 138 -1.35 -18.11 -14.33
N LEU A 139 -0.48 -17.34 -15.01
CA LEU A 139 0.34 -17.84 -16.12
C LEU A 139 1.34 -18.93 -15.68
N MET A 140 1.86 -18.85 -14.46
CA MET A 140 2.77 -19.85 -13.90
C MET A 140 2.06 -21.10 -13.33
N GLY A 141 0.74 -21.22 -13.45
CA GLY A 141 -0.01 -22.41 -13.01
C GLY A 141 -0.10 -22.60 -11.50
N GLN A 142 0.09 -21.55 -10.70
CA GLN A 142 0.21 -21.64 -9.24
C GLN A 142 -1.06 -21.30 -8.43
N THR A 143 -2.25 -21.29 -9.04
CA THR A 143 -3.53 -21.07 -8.32
C THR A 143 -3.67 -21.99 -7.12
#